data_AF-A0A2N2EUZ2-F1
#
_entry.id   AF-A0A2N2EUZ2-F1
#
_cell.length_a   1.000
_cell.length_b   1.000
_cell.length_c   1.000
_cell.angle_alpha   90.00
_cell.angle_beta   90.00
_cell.angle_gamma   90.00
#
_symmetry.space_group_name_H-M   'P 1'
#
loop_
_entity.id
_entity.type
_entity.pdbx_description
1 polymer ?
#
loop_
_entity_poly.entity_id
_entity_poly.type
_entity_poly.pdbx_seq_one_letter_code
_entity_poly.pdbx_strand_id
1 'polypeptide(L)'
;MGVISVRLNKKEEKMLNFLTDYYGDDRSALIKNSLIEKFEDLKDREAISKFEKQEQRGKVSFISADEILTAARNKRARPSKKLK
;
A
#
# COMPACT_ATOMS: atom_id res chain seq x y z
N MET A 1 5.01 -8.68 23.56
CA MET A 1 5.13 -7.49 22.68
C MET A 1 6.40 -6.74 23.08
N GLY A 2 7.22 -6.32 22.11
CA GLY A 2 8.40 -5.50 22.40
C GLY A 2 8.00 -4.08 22.75
N VAL A 3 8.64 -3.50 23.76
CA VAL A 3 8.47 -2.09 24.11
C VAL A 3 9.57 -1.28 23.43
N ILE A 4 9.19 -0.25 22.68
CA ILE A 4 10.12 0.68 22.05
C ILE A 4 9.94 2.04 22.72
N SER A 5 11.02 2.62 23.23
CA SER A 5 11.01 3.97 23.81
C SER A 5 11.50 4.97 22.77
N VAL A 6 10.67 5.94 22.43
CA VAL A 6 11.01 7.03 21.50
C VAL A 6 11.09 8.33 22.29
N ARG A 7 12.19 9.07 22.15
CA ARG A 7 12.35 10.39 22.77
C ARG A 7 11.73 11.44 21.86
N LEU A 8 10.82 12.24 22.41
CA LEU A 8 10.20 13.38 21.73
C LEU A 8 10.69 14.69 22.34
N ASN A 9 10.73 15.74 21.54
CA ASN A 9 10.87 17.10 22.04
C ASN A 9 9.50 17.68 22.46
N LYS A 10 9.53 18.85 23.12
CA LYS A 10 8.30 19.50 23.63
C LYS A 10 7.28 19.85 22.55
N LYS A 11 7.71 20.12 21.31
CA LYS A 11 6.82 20.45 20.20
C LYS A 11 6.15 19.19 19.66
N GLU A 12 6.94 18.13 19.46
CA GLU A 12 6.45 16.82 19.02
C GLU A 12 5.48 16.21 20.03
N GLU A 13 5.75 16.35 21.33
CA GLU A 13 4.85 15.88 22.38
C GLU A 13 3.50 16.61 22.35
N LYS A 14 3.50 17.94 22.18
CA LYS A 14 2.26 18.71 22.02
C LYS A 14 1.47 18.27 20.79
N MET A 15 2.16 18.04 19.67
CA MET A 15 1.55 17.56 18.44
C MET A 15 0.94 16.17 18.64
N LEU A 16 1.67 15.24 19.27
CA LEU A 16 1.19 13.89 19.55
C LEU A 16 -0.04 13.92 20.46
N ASN A 17 -0.02 14.73 21.52
CA ASN A 17 -1.18 14.87 22.42
C ASN A 17 -2.40 15.42 21.67
N PHE A 18 -2.21 16.49 20.88
CA PHE A 18 -3.30 17.04 20.07
C PHE A 18 -3.91 16.00 19.11
N LEU A 19 -3.07 15.21 18.45
CA LEU A 19 -3.54 14.17 17.53
C LEU A 19 -4.24 13.02 18.27
N THR A 20 -3.71 12.62 19.43
CA THR A 20 -4.31 11.61 20.31
C THR A 20 -5.72 12.05 20.71
N ASP A 21 -5.88 13.31 21.15
CA ASP A 21 -7.17 13.86 21.57
C ASP A 21 -8.15 14.00 20.39
N TYR A 22 -7.65 14.42 19.22
CA TYR A 22 -8.48 14.62 18.02
C TYR A 22 -9.02 13.30 17.45
N TYR A 23 -8.18 12.27 17.35
CA TYR A 23 -8.57 10.98 16.79
C TYR A 23 -9.18 10.03 17.83
N GLY A 24 -9.01 10.29 19.13
CA GLY A 24 -9.50 9.43 20.21
C GLY A 24 -8.76 8.09 20.31
N ASP A 25 -7.55 8.01 19.74
CA ASP A 25 -6.74 6.79 19.67
C ASP A 25 -5.58 6.81 20.67
N ASP A 26 -5.04 5.64 21.05
CA ASP A 26 -3.84 5.57 21.86
C ASP A 26 -2.60 6.09 21.10
N ARG A 27 -1.69 6.75 21.81
CA ARG A 27 -0.42 7.27 21.25
C ARG A 27 0.35 6.20 20.47
N SER A 28 0.38 4.98 21.00
CA SER A 28 1.09 3.86 20.37
C SER A 28 0.42 3.41 19.07
N ALA A 29 -0.91 3.47 19.00
CA ALA A 29 -1.67 3.13 17.80
C ALA A 29 -1.40 4.17 16.71
N LEU A 30 -1.47 5.46 17.05
CA LEU A 30 -1.22 6.56 16.12
C LEU A 30 0.20 6.51 15.54
N ILE A 31 1.21 6.24 16.37
CA ILE A 31 2.60 6.09 15.91
C ILE A 31 2.73 4.87 14.96
N LYS A 32 2.12 3.73 15.30
CA LYS A 32 2.18 2.53 14.44
C LYS A 32 1.51 2.76 13.10
N ASN A 33 0.33 3.36 13.08
CA ASN A 33 -0.40 3.66 11.85
C ASN A 33 0.43 4.58 10.95
N SER A 34 0.99 5.65 11.51
CA SER A 34 1.85 6.56 10.74
C SER A 34 3.10 5.87 10.19
N LEU A 35 3.70 4.92 10.91
CA LEU A 35 4.82 4.13 10.41
C LEU A 35 4.43 3.21 9.26
N ILE A 36 3.24 2.60 9.33
CA ILE A 36 2.71 1.75 8.26
C ILE A 36 2.46 2.59 7.02
N GLU A 37 1.76 3.71 7.14
CA GLU A 37 1.49 4.64 6.02
C GLU A 37 2.78 5.07 5.32
N LYS A 38 3.80 5.48 6.10
CA LYS A 38 5.10 5.88 5.53
C LYS A 38 5.83 4.72 4.83
N PHE A 39 5.67 3.50 5.34
CA PHE A 39 6.26 2.32 4.72
C PHE A 39 5.55 1.95 3.41
N GLU A 40 4.21 2.04 3.39
CA GLU A 40 3.39 1.85 2.19
C GLU A 40 3.76 2.87 1.11
N ASP A 41 3.84 4.16 1.46
CA ASP A 41 4.29 5.23 0.54
C ASP A 41 5.65 4.90 -0.11
N LEU A 42 6.58 4.35 0.66
CA LEU A 42 7.90 3.97 0.15
C LEU A 42 7.79 2.80 -0.85
N LYS A 43 6.95 1.81 -0.54
CA LYS A 43 6.73 0.63 -1.39
C LYS A 43 6.02 0.99 -2.68
N ASP A 44 5.03 1.87 -2.60
CA ASP A 44 4.30 2.36 -3.77
C ASP A 44 5.23 3.14 -4.71
N ARG A 45 6.07 4.02 -4.16
CA ARG A 45 7.11 4.70 -4.95
C ARG A 45 8.09 3.73 -5.60
N GLU A 46 8.48 2.67 -4.90
CA GLU A 46 9.34 1.63 -5.46
C GLU A 46 8.65 0.92 -6.64
N ALA A 47 7.36 0.60 -6.52
CA ALA A 47 6.57 -0.02 -7.56
C ALA A 47 6.42 0.90 -8.79
N ILE A 48 6.11 2.18 -8.58
CA ILE A 48 6.01 3.19 -9.64
C ILE A 48 7.35 3.30 -10.39
N SER A 49 8.47 3.49 -9.67
CA SER A 49 9.77 3.64 -10.34
C SER A 49 10.19 2.36 -11.09
N LYS A 50 9.81 1.17 -10.61
CA LYS A 50 10.02 -0.08 -11.35
C LYS A 50 9.23 -0.12 -12.65
N PHE A 51 7.97 0.32 -12.62
CA PHE A 51 7.12 0.40 -13.80
C PHE A 51 7.67 1.41 -14.82
N GLU A 52 7.97 2.64 -14.39
CA GLU A 52 8.53 3.69 -15.25
C GLU A 52 9.83 3.23 -15.95
N LYS A 53 10.71 2.53 -15.23
CA LYS A 53 11.93 1.94 -15.82
C LYS A 53 11.64 0.87 -16.86
N GLN A 54 10.58 0.09 -16.69
CA GLN A 54 10.17 -0.91 -17.68
C GLN A 54 9.53 -0.26 -18.90
N GLU A 55 8.74 0.79 -18.69
CA GLU A 55 8.11 1.59 -19.74
C GLU A 55 9.14 2.27 -20.63
N GLN A 56 10.14 2.95 -20.04
CA GLN A 56 11.25 3.55 -20.77
C GLN A 56 12.05 2.55 -21.61
N ARG A 57 12.05 1.27 -21.20
CA ARG A 57 12.71 0.17 -21.93
C ARG A 57 11.81 -0.49 -22.98
N GLY A 58 10.58 0.00 -23.18
CA GLY A 58 9.58 -0.57 -24.08
C GLY A 58 9.10 -1.97 -23.67
N LYS A 59 9.22 -2.33 -22.39
CA LYS A 59 8.90 -3.67 -21.87
C LYS A 59 7.50 -3.78 -21.25
N VAL A 60 6.67 -2.76 -21.40
CA VAL A 60 5.30 -2.73 -20.89
C VAL A 60 4.31 -2.84 -22.04
N SER A 61 3.24 -3.60 -21.82
CA SER A 61 2.12 -3.72 -22.74
C SER A 61 0.86 -3.20 -22.06
N PHE A 62 0.16 -2.28 -22.73
CA PHE A 62 -1.14 -1.79 -22.28
C PHE A 62 -2.25 -2.62 -22.90
N ILE A 63 -3.29 -2.90 -22.12
CA ILE A 63 -4.50 -3.57 -22.59
C ILE A 63 -5.67 -2.60 -22.46
N SER A 64 -6.58 -2.62 -23.43
CA SER A 64 -7.77 -1.77 -23.42
C SER A 64 -8.84 -2.27 -22.45
N ALA A 65 -9.80 -1.41 -22.10
CA ALA A 65 -10.92 -1.80 -21.25
C ALA A 65 -11.73 -2.98 -21.84
N ASP A 66 -11.94 -2.97 -23.16
CA ASP A 66 -12.64 -4.04 -23.88
C ASP A 66 -11.89 -5.37 -23.84
N GLU A 67 -10.56 -5.33 -23.93
CA GLU A 67 -9.71 -6.51 -23.77
C GLU A 67 -9.78 -7.07 -22.35
N ILE A 68 -9.83 -6.22 -21.32
CA ILE A 68 -10.00 -6.64 -19.92
C ILE A 68 -11.34 -7.35 -19.74
N LEU A 69 -12.44 -6.77 -20.25
CA LEU A 69 -13.78 -7.36 -20.16
C LEU A 69 -13.85 -8.72 -20.88
N THR A 70 -13.22 -8.82 -22.04
CA THR A 70 -13.14 -10.06 -22.82
C THR A 70 -12.31 -11.13 -22.10
N ALA A 71 -11.14 -10.76 -21.54
CA ALA A 71 -10.28 -11.66 -20.79
C ALA A 71 -10.96 -12.16 -19.49
N ALA A 72 -11.66 -11.29 -18.78
CA ALA A 72 -12.41 -11.64 -17.57
C ALA A 72 -13.56 -12.60 -17.87
N ARG A 73 -14.29 -12.39 -18.98
CA ARG A 73 -15.36 -13.28 -19.45
C ARG A 73 -14.81 -14.67 -19.84
N ASN A 74 -13.68 -14.72 -20.54
CA ASN A 74 -13.05 -15.96 -20.98
C ASN A 74 -12.45 -16.79 -19.82
N LYS A 75 -11.96 -16.15 -18.74
CA LYS A 75 -11.47 -16.86 -17.54
C LYS A 75 -12.60 -17.55 -16.77
N ARG A 76 -13.81 -16.97 -16.74
CA ARG A 76 -15.00 -17.59 -16.12
C ARG A 76 -15.54 -18.79 -16.91
N ALA A 77 -15.19 -18.90 -18.18
CA ALA A 77 -15.66 -19.95 -19.09
C ALA A 77 -14.77 -21.20 -19.17
N ARG A 78 -13.72 -21.33 -18.33
CA ARG A 78 -12.96 -22.58 -18.21
C ARG A 78 -13.62 -23.50 -17.18
N PRO A 79 -14.43 -24.51 -17.58
CA PRO A 79 -14.76 -25.58 -16.67
C PRO A 79 -13.47 -26.35 -16.34
N SER A 80 -13.32 -26.71 -15.07
CA SER A 80 -12.33 -27.66 -14.58
C SER A 80 -12.22 -28.84 -15.55
N LYS A 81 -11.05 -28.97 -16.21
CA LYS A 81 -10.70 -30.20 -16.91
C LYS A 81 -10.80 -31.33 -15.88
N LYS A 82 -11.83 -32.17 -16.00
CA LYS A 82 -11.91 -33.46 -15.30
C LYS A 82 -10.61 -34.21 -15.60
N LEU A 83 -9.80 -34.45 -14.57
CA LEU A 83 -8.81 -35.52 -14.63
C LEU A 83 -9.61 -36.82 -14.85
N LYS A 84 -9.33 -37.50 -15.96
CA LYS A 84 -9.60 -38.92 -16.12
C LYS A 84 -8.37 -39.68 -15.70
#